data_AF-A0A914S4V3-F1
#
_entry.id   AF-A0A914S4V3-F1
#
_cell.length_a   1.000
_cell.length_b   1.000
_cell.length_c   1.000
_cell.angle_alpha   90.00
_cell.angle_beta   90.00
_cell.angle_gamma   90.00
#
_symmetry.space_group_name_H-M   'P 1'
#
loop_
_entity.id
_entity.type
_entity.pdbx_description
1 polymer ?
#
loop_
_entity_poly.entity_id
_entity_poly.type
_entity_poly.pdbx_seq_one_letter_code
_entity_poly.pdbx_strand_id
1 'polypeptide(L)'
;MRIHSLIIVLLATVQLTDGELTANELQEICPNEKPYCIKKAEQGECYGKSLKAQTLKKICRCSCDAMHHQRIQTCCKIIGKQEMNFCLPLCGYNTTIEELSSTLGFKCVSQLTTWAYCAADANDNTACCEQKGI
;
A
#
# COMPACT_ATOMS: atom_id res chain seq x y z
N MET A 1 -25.24 23.80 -42.70
CA MET A 1 -25.15 22.40 -42.25
C MET A 1 -23.82 22.24 -41.52
N ARG A 2 -23.81 22.26 -40.18
CA ARG A 2 -23.71 21.06 -39.30
C ARG A 2 -22.57 20.14 -39.80
N ILE A 3 -21.51 19.87 -39.03
CA ILE A 3 -21.54 19.08 -37.79
C ILE A 3 -20.33 19.43 -36.89
N HIS A 4 -20.63 20.00 -35.72
CA HIS A 4 -20.05 19.79 -34.38
C HIS A 4 -18.59 19.31 -34.24
N SER A 5 -17.71 20.27 -33.92
CA SER A 5 -16.49 20.04 -33.15
C SER A 5 -16.86 19.64 -31.72
N LEU A 6 -16.95 18.33 -31.47
CA LEU A 6 -16.99 17.74 -30.13
C LEU A 6 -15.78 16.80 -30.00
N ILE A 7 -14.61 17.40 -29.80
CA ILE A 7 -13.46 16.68 -29.26
C ILE A 7 -13.79 16.47 -27.78
N ILE A 8 -14.48 15.36 -27.49
CA ILE A 8 -14.61 14.84 -26.15
C ILE A 8 -13.21 14.34 -25.79
N VAL A 9 -12.41 15.21 -25.19
CA VAL A 9 -11.24 14.80 -24.40
C VAL A 9 -11.81 14.02 -23.22
N LEU A 10 -12.06 12.72 -23.46
CA LEU A 10 -12.21 11.74 -22.40
C LEU A 10 -10.88 11.74 -21.65
N LEU A 11 -10.83 12.59 -20.63
CA LEU A 11 -10.00 12.39 -19.45
C LEU A 11 -10.29 10.97 -18.98
N ALA A 12 -9.49 10.02 -19.46
CA ALA A 12 -9.31 8.73 -18.81
C ALA A 12 -8.64 9.02 -17.47
N THR A 13 -9.44 9.54 -16.54
CA THR A 13 -9.23 9.27 -15.13
C THR A 13 -9.45 7.78 -15.01
N VAL A 14 -8.39 7.02 -15.27
CA VAL A 14 -8.28 5.64 -14.79
C VAL A 14 -8.27 5.79 -13.28
N GLN A 15 -9.46 5.84 -12.69
CA GLN A 15 -9.62 5.56 -11.28
C GLN A 15 -9.17 4.12 -11.14
N LEU A 16 -7.96 3.93 -10.62
CA LEU A 16 -7.42 2.67 -10.15
C LEU A 16 -8.30 2.19 -8.98
N THR A 17 -9.50 1.70 -9.27
CA THR A 17 -10.40 1.07 -8.30
C THR A 17 -10.24 -0.44 -8.41
N ASP A 18 -9.04 -0.92 -8.12
CA ASP A 18 -8.84 -2.34 -7.80
C ASP A 18 -8.05 -2.39 -6.49
N GLY A 19 -8.78 -2.68 -5.41
CA GLY A 19 -8.21 -3.04 -4.12
C GLY A 19 -8.20 -1.98 -3.03
N GLU A 20 -9.20 -1.11 -2.93
CA GLU A 20 -9.38 -0.29 -1.72
C GLU A 20 -10.27 -1.04 -0.74
N LEU A 21 -9.74 -1.31 0.46
CA LEU A 21 -10.44 -1.99 1.55
C LEU A 21 -11.60 -1.07 2.01
N THR A 22 -12.84 -1.56 1.94
CA THR A 22 -14.01 -0.78 2.32
C THR A 22 -14.14 -0.64 3.84
N ALA A 23 -14.86 0.37 4.32
CA ALA A 23 -15.16 0.51 5.75
C ALA A 23 -15.75 -0.76 6.40
N ASN A 24 -16.59 -1.51 5.68
CA ASN A 24 -17.20 -2.74 6.19
C ASN A 24 -16.17 -3.86 6.34
N GLU A 25 -15.36 -4.11 5.30
CA GLU A 25 -14.27 -5.10 5.37
C GLU A 25 -13.24 -4.73 6.44
N LEU A 26 -12.93 -3.44 6.57
CA LEU A 26 -12.02 -2.96 7.60
C LEU A 26 -12.60 -3.13 9.01
N GLN A 27 -13.92 -2.99 9.17
CA GLN A 27 -14.62 -3.23 10.43
C GLN A 27 -14.63 -4.73 10.79
N GLU A 28 -14.68 -5.62 9.80
CA GLU A 28 -14.54 -7.06 9.99
C GLU A 28 -13.12 -7.46 10.42
N ILE A 29 -12.09 -6.85 9.82
CA ILE A 29 -10.68 -7.07 10.20
C ILE A 29 -10.39 -6.49 11.59
N CYS A 30 -10.95 -5.31 11.90
CA CYS A 30 -10.69 -4.55 13.12
C CYS A 30 -11.96 -4.35 13.96
N PRO A 31 -12.59 -5.43 14.48
CA PRO A 31 -13.91 -5.36 15.12
C PRO A 31 -13.93 -4.52 16.41
N ASN A 32 -12.78 -4.37 17.06
CA ASN A 32 -12.65 -3.68 18.34
C ASN A 32 -12.21 -2.21 18.20
N GLU A 33 -11.89 -1.74 16.98
CA GLU A 33 -11.53 -0.34 16.78
C GLU A 33 -12.75 0.56 16.69
N LYS A 34 -12.56 1.82 17.09
CA LYS A 34 -13.64 2.81 17.04
C LYS A 34 -14.03 3.08 15.58
N PRO A 35 -15.32 3.35 15.27
CA PRO A 35 -15.74 3.71 13.92
C PRO A 35 -15.00 4.92 13.33
N TYR A 36 -14.53 5.82 14.20
CA TYR A 36 -13.64 6.93 13.81
C TYR A 36 -12.35 6.43 13.15
N CYS A 37 -11.73 5.36 13.67
CA CYS A 37 -10.50 4.79 13.13
C CYS A 37 -10.71 4.18 11.75
N ILE A 38 -11.78 3.41 11.58
CA ILE A 38 -12.18 2.81 10.31
C ILE A 38 -12.30 3.89 9.24
N LYS A 39 -13.11 4.92 9.51
CA LYS A 39 -13.34 6.03 8.58
C LYS A 39 -12.04 6.80 8.26
N LYS A 40 -11.17 7.01 9.24
CA LYS A 40 -9.93 7.77 9.05
C LYS A 40 -8.89 6.98 8.24
N ALA A 41 -8.84 5.67 8.44
CA ALA A 41 -7.97 4.78 7.68
C ALA A 41 -8.43 4.64 6.23
N GLU A 42 -9.73 4.44 5.99
CA GLU A 42 -10.33 4.42 4.65
C GLU A 42 -10.06 5.73 3.89
N GLN A 43 -10.12 6.88 4.58
CA GLN A 43 -9.79 8.19 4.00
C GLN A 43 -8.29 8.42 3.73
N GLY A 44 -7.42 7.43 4.02
CA GLY A 44 -5.98 7.54 3.85
C GLY A 44 -5.29 8.49 4.83
N GLU A 45 -5.94 8.88 5.93
CA GLU A 45 -5.40 9.88 6.86
C GLU A 45 -4.33 9.31 7.81
N CYS A 46 -4.12 8.00 7.81
CA CYS A 46 -3.11 7.32 8.63
C CYS A 46 -1.67 7.53 8.14
N TYR A 47 -1.45 8.16 6.98
CA TYR A 47 -0.15 8.18 6.29
C TYR A 47 0.44 9.57 6.11
N GLY A 48 1.76 9.60 5.95
CA GLY A 48 2.55 10.81 5.78
C GLY A 48 3.20 11.30 7.07
N LYS A 49 3.87 12.45 6.99
CA LYS A 49 4.71 12.99 8.08
C LYS A 49 3.96 13.89 9.05
N SER A 50 2.67 14.13 8.84
CA SER A 50 1.89 15.04 9.69
C SER A 50 1.72 14.48 11.11
N LEU A 51 1.63 15.37 12.11
CA LEU A 51 1.34 14.98 13.49
C LEU A 51 0.02 14.21 13.59
N LYS A 52 -0.96 14.59 12.77
CA LYS A 52 -2.26 13.92 12.65
C LYS A 52 -2.10 12.46 12.21
N ALA A 53 -1.38 12.21 11.12
CA ALA A 53 -1.13 10.86 10.62
C ALA A 53 -0.37 9.99 11.64
N GLN A 54 0.69 10.54 12.25
CA GLN A 54 1.45 9.84 13.28
C GLN A 54 0.61 9.51 14.51
N THR A 55 -0.31 10.41 14.89
CA THR A 55 -1.24 10.17 16.01
C THR A 55 -2.23 9.09 15.64
N LEU A 56 -2.87 9.17 14.47
CA LEU A 56 -3.81 8.18 13.96
C LEU A 56 -3.18 6.78 13.92
N LYS A 57 -1.96 6.65 13.40
CA LYS A 57 -1.25 5.36 13.37
C LYS A 57 -1.03 4.75 14.76
N LYS A 58 -0.92 5.58 15.81
CA LYS A 58 -0.79 5.11 17.20
C LYS A 58 -2.13 4.72 17.82
N ILE A 59 -3.18 5.52 17.59
CA ILE A 59 -4.49 5.32 18.25
C ILE A 59 -5.45 4.39 17.48
N CYS A 60 -5.24 4.24 16.17
CA CYS A 60 -6.05 3.48 15.22
C CYS A 60 -5.19 2.42 14.53
N ARG A 61 -4.40 1.70 15.32
CA ARG A 61 -3.32 0.84 14.85
C ARG A 61 -3.80 -0.23 13.88
N CYS A 62 -4.86 -0.97 14.21
CA CYS A 62 -5.37 -2.06 13.37
C CYS A 62 -5.84 -1.53 12.01
N SER A 63 -6.72 -0.53 11.98
CA SER A 63 -7.27 -0.01 10.72
C SER A 63 -6.17 0.60 9.85
N CYS A 64 -5.26 1.35 10.46
CA CYS A 64 -4.12 1.92 9.74
C CYS A 64 -3.18 0.82 9.22
N ASP A 65 -2.85 -0.21 10.00
CA ASP A 65 -1.96 -1.28 9.56
C ASP A 65 -2.60 -2.14 8.45
N ALA A 66 -3.90 -2.41 8.53
CA ALA A 66 -4.65 -3.16 7.52
C ALA A 66 -4.72 -2.41 6.17
N MET A 67 -5.09 -1.11 6.21
CA MET A 67 -5.05 -0.27 5.01
C MET A 67 -3.63 -0.16 4.43
N HIS A 68 -2.60 -0.21 5.28
CA HIS A 68 -1.22 -0.04 4.83
C HIS A 68 -0.77 -1.28 4.09
N HIS A 69 -1.04 -2.43 4.68
CA HIS A 69 -0.82 -3.72 4.07
C HIS A 69 -1.52 -3.78 2.70
N GLN A 70 -2.79 -3.37 2.64
CA GLN A 70 -3.54 -3.37 1.38
C GLN A 70 -2.92 -2.48 0.31
N ARG A 71 -2.49 -1.27 0.68
CA ARG A 71 -1.81 -0.36 -0.25
C ARG A 71 -0.52 -0.96 -0.81
N ILE A 72 0.29 -1.60 0.04
CA ILE A 72 1.53 -2.28 -0.37
C ILE A 72 1.20 -3.45 -1.31
N GLN A 73 0.21 -4.27 -0.97
CA GLN A 73 -0.24 -5.39 -1.79
C GLN A 73 -0.71 -4.91 -3.17
N THR A 74 -1.54 -3.88 -3.21
CA THR A 74 -2.03 -3.28 -4.45
C THR A 74 -0.88 -2.73 -5.30
N CYS A 75 0.07 -2.02 -4.69
CA CYS A 75 1.29 -1.60 -5.40
C CYS A 75 2.00 -2.79 -6.05
N CYS A 76 2.28 -3.85 -5.29
CA CYS A 76 2.97 -5.03 -5.82
C CYS A 76 2.19 -5.73 -6.94
N LYS A 77 0.86 -5.82 -6.84
CA LYS A 77 0.02 -6.35 -7.92
C LYS A 77 0.12 -5.53 -9.20
N ILE A 78 0.17 -4.21 -9.08
CA ILE A 78 0.18 -3.29 -10.23
C ILE A 78 1.56 -3.24 -10.90
N ILE A 79 2.63 -3.06 -10.12
CA ILE A 79 3.97 -2.80 -10.66
C ILE A 79 4.85 -4.05 -10.74
N GLY A 80 4.46 -5.14 -10.07
CA GLY A 80 5.20 -6.39 -10.08
C GLY A 80 5.12 -7.12 -11.41
N LYS A 81 6.12 -7.97 -11.65
CA LYS A 81 6.09 -8.90 -12.79
C LYS A 81 5.04 -9.99 -12.54
N GLN A 82 4.74 -10.82 -13.54
CA GLN A 82 3.76 -11.92 -13.39
C GLN A 82 4.02 -12.80 -12.15
N GLU A 83 5.28 -13.04 -11.80
CA GLU A 83 5.69 -13.81 -10.62
C GLU A 83 5.36 -13.13 -9.28
N MET A 84 5.10 -11.82 -9.27
CA MET A 84 4.82 -11.08 -8.04
C MET A 84 3.56 -11.60 -7.33
N ASN A 85 2.57 -12.11 -8.06
CA ASN A 85 1.39 -12.73 -7.46
C ASN A 85 1.74 -13.89 -6.51
N PHE A 86 2.78 -14.66 -6.82
CA PHE A 86 3.30 -15.71 -5.95
C PHE A 86 4.06 -15.14 -4.74
N CYS A 87 4.69 -13.97 -4.92
CA CYS A 87 5.49 -13.29 -3.92
C CYS A 87 4.71 -12.29 -3.04
N LEU A 88 3.42 -12.10 -3.30
CA LEU A 88 2.55 -11.22 -2.52
C LEU A 88 2.61 -11.45 -1.01
N PRO A 89 2.66 -12.69 -0.48
CA PRO A 89 2.78 -12.90 0.97
C PRO A 89 4.01 -12.22 1.58
N LEU A 90 5.08 -12.02 0.81
CA LEU A 90 6.28 -11.30 1.24
C LEU A 90 6.22 -9.81 0.96
N CYS A 91 5.38 -9.36 0.03
CA CYS A 91 5.21 -7.94 -0.28
C CYS A 91 4.37 -7.22 0.77
N GLY A 92 4.94 -7.03 1.94
CA GLY A 92 4.31 -6.36 3.07
C GLY A 92 5.27 -5.40 3.76
N TYR A 93 4.73 -4.76 4.79
CA TYR A 93 5.54 -4.09 5.81
C TYR A 93 5.92 -5.12 6.88
N ASN A 94 7.13 -5.03 7.45
CA ASN A 94 7.66 -5.93 8.49
C ASN A 94 7.96 -7.39 8.10
N THR A 95 8.26 -7.70 6.84
CA THR A 95 8.76 -9.04 6.49
C THR A 95 10.07 -9.33 7.23
N THR A 96 10.15 -10.52 7.80
CA THR A 96 11.23 -11.00 8.67
C THR A 96 12.38 -11.62 7.86
N ILE A 97 13.54 -11.79 8.51
CA ILE A 97 14.69 -12.48 7.91
C ILE A 97 14.37 -13.95 7.68
N GLU A 98 13.56 -14.56 8.55
CA GLU A 98 13.11 -15.94 8.45
C GLU A 98 12.23 -16.14 7.21
N GLU A 99 11.30 -15.22 6.94
CA GLU A 99 10.47 -15.23 5.73
C GLU A 99 11.31 -15.05 4.46
N LEU A 100 12.30 -14.17 4.50
CA LEU A 100 13.27 -13.96 3.43
C LEU A 100 14.17 -15.17 3.16
N SER A 101 14.52 -15.90 4.21
CA SER A 101 15.37 -17.09 4.15
C SER A 101 14.58 -18.37 3.88
N SER A 102 13.25 -18.27 3.76
CA SER A 102 12.39 -19.40 3.42
C SER A 102 12.50 -19.78 1.95
N THR A 103 11.99 -20.96 1.58
CA THR A 103 11.89 -21.37 0.17
C THR A 103 11.11 -20.37 -0.68
N LEU A 104 10.10 -19.71 -0.10
CA LEU A 104 9.36 -18.65 -0.77
C LEU A 104 10.26 -17.43 -0.99
N GLY A 105 10.96 -17.00 0.05
CA GLY A 105 11.91 -15.88 0.00
C GLY A 105 12.96 -16.05 -1.08
N PHE A 106 13.61 -17.22 -1.13
CA PHE A 106 14.59 -17.53 -2.18
C PHE A 106 14.03 -17.43 -3.61
N LYS A 107 12.78 -17.84 -3.83
CA LYS A 107 12.11 -17.73 -5.14
C LYS A 107 11.71 -16.31 -5.49
N CYS A 108 11.56 -15.45 -4.49
CA CYS A 108 11.09 -14.07 -4.64
C CYS A 108 12.20 -13.03 -4.61
N VAL A 109 13.47 -13.44 -4.55
CA VAL A 109 14.64 -12.53 -4.58
C VAL A 109 14.60 -11.60 -5.79
N SER A 110 14.17 -12.09 -6.96
CA SER A 110 14.04 -11.29 -8.19
C SER A 110 13.00 -10.16 -8.09
N GLN A 111 12.09 -10.23 -7.12
CA GLN A 111 11.02 -9.28 -6.88
C GLN A 111 11.35 -8.29 -5.74
N LEU A 112 12.50 -8.43 -5.06
CA LEU A 112 12.87 -7.62 -3.90
C LEU A 112 12.87 -6.12 -4.19
N THR A 113 13.31 -5.69 -5.38
CA THR A 113 13.29 -4.26 -5.74
C THR A 113 11.87 -3.71 -5.79
N THR A 114 10.94 -4.43 -6.41
CA THR A 114 9.52 -4.04 -6.49
C THR A 114 8.91 -4.03 -5.09
N TRP A 115 9.17 -5.07 -4.30
CA TRP A 115 8.68 -5.13 -2.94
C TRP A 115 9.24 -3.98 -2.08
N ALA A 116 10.56 -3.75 -2.08
CA ALA A 116 11.18 -2.65 -1.33
C ALA A 116 10.60 -1.29 -1.74
N TYR A 117 10.37 -1.07 -3.04
CA TYR A 117 9.72 0.14 -3.55
C TYR A 117 8.29 0.29 -3.01
N CYS A 118 7.47 -0.77 -3.05
CA CYS A 118 6.10 -0.73 -2.55
C CYS A 118 6.02 -0.61 -1.03
N ALA A 119 6.88 -1.32 -0.29
CA ALA A 119 6.95 -1.24 1.17
C ALA A 119 7.46 0.13 1.66
N ALA A 120 8.25 0.82 0.83
CA ALA A 120 8.63 2.22 1.05
C ALA A 120 7.51 3.21 0.71
N ASP A 121 6.34 2.74 0.27
CA ASP A 121 5.21 3.56 -0.15
C ASP A 121 5.64 4.54 -1.27
N ALA A 122 6.48 4.04 -2.19
CA ALA A 122 7.15 4.78 -3.27
C ALA A 122 8.09 5.93 -2.84
N ASN A 123 8.49 5.99 -1.57
CA ASN A 123 9.47 6.98 -1.11
C ASN A 123 10.90 6.52 -1.32
N ASP A 124 11.76 7.44 -1.77
CA ASP A 124 13.20 7.25 -1.75
C ASP A 124 13.73 7.47 -0.32
N ASN A 125 14.20 6.39 0.29
CA ASN A 125 14.76 6.39 1.64
C ASN A 125 16.30 6.41 1.63
N THR A 126 16.96 6.55 0.48
CA THR A 126 18.43 6.49 0.35
C THR A 126 19.12 7.47 1.28
N ALA A 127 18.69 8.74 1.29
CA ALA A 127 19.26 9.75 2.18
C ALA A 127 19.11 9.40 3.68
N CYS A 128 18.04 8.70 4.06
CA CYS A 128 17.85 8.23 5.43
C CYS A 128 18.81 7.08 5.77
N CYS A 129 19.01 6.14 4.83
CA CYS A 129 19.95 5.03 4.97
C CYS A 129 21.40 5.52 5.06
N GLU A 130 21.80 6.45 4.19
CA GLU A 130 23.15 7.04 4.18
C GLU A 130 23.46 7.74 5.52
N GLN A 131 22.51 8.48 6.08
CA GLN A 131 22.65 9.10 7.41
C GLN A 131 22.83 8.07 8.54
N LYS A 132 22.43 6.82 8.32
CA LYS A 132 22.57 5.71 9.27
C LYS A 132 23.78 4.81 8.96
N GLY A 133 24.52 5.08 7.89
CA GLY A 133 25.70 4.30 7.50
C GLY A 133 25.38 2.93 6.90
N ILE A 134 24.19 2.78 6.31
CA ILE A 134 23.78 1.59 5.54
C ILE A 134 24.13 1.82 4.07
#